data_AF-A0A0M0LAK8-F1
#
_entry.id   AF-A0A0M0LAK8-F1
#
_cell.length_a   1.000
_cell.length_b   1.000
_cell.length_c   1.000
_cell.angle_alpha   90.00
_cell.angle_beta   90.00
_cell.angle_gamma   90.00
#
_symmetry.space_group_name_H-M   'P 1'
#
loop_
_entity.id
_entity.type
_entity.pdbx_description
1 polymer ?
#
loop_
_entity_poly.entity_id
_entity_poly.type
_entity_poly.pdbx_seq_one_letter_code
_entity_poly.pdbx_strand_id
1 'polypeptide(L)' 'MYWYEIEKIKFFQGMYLERSTIIFPHYQYHEEIFKRQKDGTRTPAYQIEFQRMQHPKQFHEGLMNAWASYQKERELTVKR' A
#
# COMPACT_ATOMS: atom_id res chain seq x y z
N MET A 1 -1.83 4.40 -7.37
CA MET A 1 -2.40 4.67 -6.05
C MET A 1 -1.54 5.71 -5.36
N TYR A 2 -2.15 6.67 -4.69
CA TYR A 2 -1.47 7.72 -3.93
C TYR A 2 -1.46 7.41 -2.44
N TRP A 3 -0.53 8.02 -1.70
CA TRP A 3 -0.36 7.76 -0.26
C TRP A 3 -1.57 8.13 0.60
N TYR A 4 -2.32 9.19 0.24
CA TYR A 4 -3.56 9.58 0.94
C TYR A 4 -4.72 8.60 0.71
N GLU A 5 -4.60 7.72 -0.29
CA GLU A 5 -5.64 6.76 -0.65
C GLU A 5 -5.52 5.46 0.13
N ILE A 6 -4.39 5.23 0.81
CA ILE A 6 -4.11 3.99 1.53
C ILE A 6 -4.88 3.97 2.86
N GLU A 7 -5.59 2.88 3.10
CA GLU A 7 -6.25 2.59 4.39
C GLU A 7 -5.35 1.76 5.30
N LYS A 8 -4.70 0.75 4.74
CA LYS A 8 -3.87 -0.20 5.50
C LYS A 8 -2.84 -0.87 4.61
N ILE A 9 -1.70 -1.20 5.20
CA ILE A 9 -0.64 -1.99 4.58
C ILE A 9 -0.45 -3.23 5.45
N LYS A 10 -0.38 -4.42 4.84
CA LYS A 10 -0.19 -5.70 5.55
C LYS A 10 0.95 -6.50 4.95
N PHE A 11 1.71 -7.15 5.81
CA PHE A 11 2.65 -8.18 5.39
C PHE A 11 1.92 -9.52 5.28
N PHE A 12 2.10 -10.20 4.15
CA PHE A 12 1.59 -11.54 3.92
C PHE A 12 2.77 -12.50 3.75
N GLN A 13 2.63 -13.68 4.34
CA GLN A 13 3.57 -14.79 4.21
C GLN A 13 2.76 -16.05 3.90
N GLY A 14 2.81 -16.49 2.65
CA GLY A 14 2.18 -17.70 2.14
C GLY A 14 3.04 -18.95 2.37
N MET A 15 2.59 -20.06 1.79
CA MET A 15 3.32 -21.32 1.77
C MET A 15 4.49 -21.26 0.76
N TYR A 16 5.59 -21.95 1.03
CA TYR A 16 6.74 -22.07 0.10
C TYR A 16 7.40 -20.76 -0.35
N LEU A 17 7.74 -19.87 0.61
CA LEU A 17 8.53 -18.65 0.41
C LEU A 17 7.79 -17.47 -0.22
N GLU A 18 6.50 -17.61 -0.56
CA GLU A 18 5.68 -16.49 -0.99
C GLU A 18 5.57 -15.46 0.13
N ARG A 19 6.16 -14.30 -0.08
CA ARG A 19 6.04 -13.16 0.83
C ARG A 19 5.58 -11.99 0.00
N SER A 20 4.67 -11.20 0.53
CA SER A 20 4.20 -10.00 -0.14
C SER A 20 3.85 -8.91 0.84
N THR A 21 3.86 -7.67 0.36
CA THR A 21 3.20 -6.56 1.02
C THR A 21 1.94 -6.24 0.26
N ILE A 22 0.80 -6.25 0.95
CA ILE A 22 -0.50 -5.93 0.39
C ILE A 22 -0.92 -4.55 0.89
N ILE A 23 -1.22 -3.66 -0.04
CA ILE A 23 -1.66 -2.28 0.23
C ILE A 23 -3.13 -2.18 -0.15
N PHE A 24 -3.95 -1.86 0.83
CA PHE A 24 -5.38 -1.71 0.64
C PHE A 24 -5.74 -0.23 0.55
N PRO A 25 -6.37 0.22 -0.54
CA PRO A 25 -6.92 1.56 -0.61
C PRO A 25 -8.18 1.67 0.24
N HIS A 26 -8.48 2.88 0.70
CA HIS A 26 -9.76 3.21 1.32
C HIS A 26 -10.86 3.16 0.26
N TYR A 27 -11.99 2.54 0.60
CA TYR A 27 -13.11 2.34 -0.33
C TYR A 27 -13.62 3.64 -0.97
N GLN A 28 -13.54 4.75 -0.23
CA GLN A 28 -13.94 6.07 -0.72
C GLN A 28 -13.20 6.54 -1.99
N TYR A 29 -11.98 6.04 -2.24
CA TYR A 29 -11.19 6.45 -3.41
C TYR A 29 -11.28 5.45 -4.56
N HIS A 30 -12.13 4.42 -4.45
CA HIS A 30 -12.12 3.33 -5.43
C HIS A 30 -12.50 3.79 -6.84
N GLU A 31 -13.40 4.78 -6.97
CA GLU A 31 -13.82 5.30 -8.26
C GLU A 31 -12.70 6.10 -8.94
N GLU A 32 -11.98 6.93 -8.20
CA GLU A 32 -10.86 7.70 -8.71
C GLU A 32 -9.67 6.80 -9.06
N ILE A 33 -9.42 5.77 -8.24
CA ILE A 33 -8.44 4.74 -8.54
C ILE A 33 -8.81 4.02 -9.83
N PHE A 34 -10.07 3.60 -9.97
CA PHE A 34 -10.58 2.92 -11.14
C PHE A 34 -10.44 3.78 -12.41
N LYS A 35 -10.83 5.06 -12.36
CA LYS A 35 -10.69 5.99 -13.49
C LYS A 35 -9.24 6.13 -13.99
N ARG A 36 -8.25 6.00 -13.11
CA ARG A 36 -6.82 6.08 -13.46
C ARG A 36 -6.25 4.75 -13.96
N GLN A 37 -6.86 3.63 -13.58
CA GLN A 37 -6.45 2.29 -14.00
C GLN A 37 -6.99 1.97 -15.39
N LYS A 38 -6.09 1.72 -16.34
CA LYS A 38 -6.43 1.49 -17.76
C LYS A 38 -6.84 0.05 -18.06
N ASP A 39 -6.69 -0.86 -17.11
CA ASP A 39 -6.94 -2.30 -17.24
C ASP A 39 -8.38 -2.69 -16.83
N GLY A 40 -9.20 -1.73 -16.41
CA GLY A 40 -10.62 -1.96 -16.10
C GLY A 40 -10.87 -2.83 -14.86
N THR A 41 -9.85 -3.06 -14.04
CA THR A 41 -9.99 -3.82 -12.80
C THR A 41 -10.40 -2.90 -11.65
N ARG A 42 -11.46 -3.28 -10.92
CA ARG A 42 -11.80 -2.63 -9.64
C ARG A 42 -10.79 -3.12 -8.62
N THR A 43 -9.66 -2.44 -8.48
CA THR A 43 -8.58 -2.95 -7.61
C THR A 43 -9.01 -2.94 -6.14
N PRO A 44 -9.17 -4.12 -5.50
CA PRO A 44 -9.48 -4.18 -4.06
C PRO A 44 -8.23 -4.01 -3.20
N ALA A 45 -7.05 -4.37 -3.72
CA ALA A 45 -5.76 -4.26 -3.05
C ALA A 45 -4.60 -4.37 -4.06
N TYR A 46 -3.47 -3.72 -3.76
CA TYR A 46 -2.22 -3.81 -4.52
C TYR A 46 -1.27 -4.77 -3.82
N GLN A 47 -0.72 -5.74 -4.55
CA GLN A 47 0.20 -6.74 -4.02
C GLN A 47 1.61 -6.52 -4.57
N ILE A 48 2.59 -6.40 -3.67
CA ILE A 48 4.02 -6.37 -3.98
C ILE A 48 4.60 -7.72 -3.59
N GLU A 49 4.92 -8.56 -4.57
CA GLU A 49 5.48 -9.89 -4.34
C GLU A 49 7.01 -9.87 -4.16
N PHE A 50 7.50 -10.70 -3.26
CA PHE A 50 8.91 -10.84 -2.93
C PHE A 50 9.43 -12.21 -3.32
N GLN A 51 9.45 -12.52 -4.62
CA GLN A 51 9.87 -13.85 -5.09
C GLN A 51 11.35 -14.16 -4.81
N ARG A 52 12.21 -13.14 -4.61
CA ARG A 52 13.66 -13.29 -4.37
C ARG A 52 14.29 -12.22 -3.47
N MET A 53 13.46 -11.51 -2.71
CA MET A 53 13.98 -10.46 -1.82
C MET A 53 14.61 -11.10 -0.57
N GLN A 54 15.84 -10.69 -0.23
CA GLN A 54 16.54 -11.22 0.96
C GLN A 54 15.85 -10.79 2.26
N HIS A 55 15.41 -9.52 2.34
CA HIS A 55 14.84 -8.94 3.56
C HIS A 55 13.44 -8.32 3.34
N PRO A 56 12.42 -9.13 3.02
CA PRO A 56 11.08 -8.65 2.71
C PRO A 56 10.37 -7.99 3.89
N LYS A 57 10.68 -8.40 5.13
CA LYS A 57 10.17 -7.75 6.34
C LYS A 57 10.72 -6.33 6.51
N GLN A 58 12.02 -6.13 6.27
CA GLN A 58 12.64 -4.80 6.33
C GLN A 58 12.07 -3.87 5.27
N PHE A 59 11.82 -4.38 4.06
CA PHE A 59 11.13 -3.61 3.03
C PHE A 59 9.73 -3.21 3.46
N HIS A 60 8.95 -4.16 4.01
CA HIS A 60 7.61 -3.89 4.54
C HIS A 60 7.62 -2.83 5.64
N GLU A 61 8.52 -2.94 6.61
CA GLU A 61 8.71 -1.97 7.68
C GLU A 61 9.11 -0.59 7.14
N GLY A 62 10.01 -0.54 6.16
CA GLY A 62 10.38 0.70 5.46
C GLY A 62 9.18 1.36 4.80
N LEU A 63 8.31 0.58 4.14
CA LEU A 63 7.09 1.10 3.52
C LEU A 63 6.09 1.62 4.57
N MET A 64 5.89 0.89 5.67
CA MET A 64 5.05 1.31 6.79
C MET A 64 5.55 2.62 7.40
N ASN A 65 6.86 2.75 7.61
CA ASN A 65 7.48 3.96 8.15
C ASN A 65 7.32 5.15 7.19
N ALA A 66 7.57 4.95 5.89
CA ALA A 66 7.37 5.99 4.88
C ALA A 66 5.92 6.47 4.83
N TRP A 67 4.95 5.55 4.90
CA TRP A 67 3.54 5.90 4.95
C TRP A 67 3.16 6.66 6.23
N ALA A 68 3.66 6.23 7.38
CA ALA A 68 3.41 6.90 8.65
C ALA A 68 3.97 8.33 8.67
N SER A 69 5.18 8.53 8.14
CA SER A 69 5.76 9.86 7.96
C SER A 69 4.88 10.75 7.08
N TYR A 70 4.40 10.22 5.96
CA TYR A 70 3.45 10.93 5.09
C TYR A 70 2.16 11.33 5.82
N GLN A 71 1.55 10.42 6.59
CA GLN A 71 0.33 10.74 7.35
C GLN A 71 0.59 11.87 8.35
N LYS A 72 1.72 11.83 9.07
CA LYS A 72 2.10 12.87 10.03
C LYS A 72 2.29 14.22 9.35
N GLU A 73 2.98 14.28 8.22
CA GLU A 73 3.18 15.52 7.45
C GLU A 73 1.86 16.08 6.90
N ARG A 74 0.98 15.21 6.42
CA ARG A 74 -0.35 15.59 5.94
C ARG A 74 -1.21 16.16 7.07
N GLU A 75 -1.23 15.54 8.25
CA GLU A 75 -1.96 16.05 9.41
C GLU A 75 -1.47 17.44 9.85
N LEU A 76 -0.15 17.67 9.80
CA LEU A 76 0.44 18.97 10.10
C LEU A 76 0.08 20.04 9.06
N THR A 77 -0.10 19.64 7.80
CA THR A 77 -0.47 20.53 6.69
C THR A 77 -1.95 20.89 6.73
N VAL A 78 -2.83 19.94 7.06
CA VAL A 78 -4.28 20.16 7.16
C VAL A 78 -4.67 20.99 8.39
N LYS A 79 -3.83 21.00 9.44
CA LYS A 79 -4.06 21.81 10.66
C LYS A 79 -3.59 23.26 10.55
N ARG A 80 -2.91 23.65 9.47
CA ARG A 80 -2.49 25.03 9.20
C ARG A 80 -3.52 25.72 8.32
#